data_AF-A0A2V2Q116-F1
#
_entry.id   AF-A0A2V2Q116-F1
#
_cell.length_a   1.000
_cell.length_b   1.000
_cell.length_c   1.000
_cell.angle_alpha   90.00
_cell.angle_beta   90.00
_cell.angle_gamma   90.00
#
_symmetry.space_group_name_H-M   'P 1'
#
loop_
_entity.id
_entity.type
_entity.pdbx_description
1 polymer ?
#
loop_
_entity_poly.entity_id
_entity_poly.type
_entity_poly.pdbx_seq_one_letter_code
_entity_poly.pdbx_strand_id
1 'polypeptide(L)' 'MDEMRAREVLSAAGFPGAAELLALGENAVFAADGLVVKVGRDATGHPELAARAEREVAVAEWL' A
#
# COMPACT_ATOMS: atom_id res chain seq x y z
N MET A 1 -6.09 -7.00 7.82
CA MET A 1 -4.69 -6.67 7.54
C MET A 1 -4.06 -6.21 8.84
N ASP A 2 -2.92 -6.76 9.18
CA ASP A 2 -2.08 -6.25 10.26
C ASP A 2 -0.82 -5.57 9.70
N GLU A 3 -0.17 -4.77 10.52
CA GLU A 3 1.01 -4.00 10.14
C GLU A 3 2.20 -4.89 9.75
N MET A 4 2.40 -6.02 10.45
CA MET A 4 3.53 -6.91 10.21
C MET A 4 3.48 -7.48 8.79
N ARG A 5 2.32 -8.00 8.38
CA ARG A 5 2.11 -8.50 7.03
C ARG A 5 2.27 -7.39 5.98
N ALA A 6 1.80 -6.18 6.30
CA ALA A 6 1.95 -5.05 5.39
C ALA A 6 3.43 -4.66 5.19
N ARG A 7 4.25 -4.72 6.25
CA ARG A 7 5.70 -4.48 6.19
C ARG A 7 6.46 -5.55 5.39
N GLU A 8 6.02 -6.81 5.46
CA GLU A 8 6.56 -7.87 4.61
C GLU A 8 6.32 -7.60 3.12
N VAL A 9 5.08 -7.22 2.76
CA VAL A 9 4.72 -6.88 1.38
C VAL A 9 5.50 -5.65 0.90
N LEU A 10 5.60 -4.62 1.75
CA LEU A 10 6.36 -3.40 1.45
C LEU A 10 7.84 -3.70 1.19
N SER A 11 8.44 -4.56 2.02
CA SER A 11 9.84 -4.99 1.85
C SER A 11 10.02 -5.80 0.56
N ALA A 12 9.11 -6.73 0.27
CA ALA A 12 9.11 -7.52 -0.96
C ALA A 12 8.92 -6.66 -2.22
N ALA A 13 8.22 -5.52 -2.09
CA ALA A 13 8.03 -4.54 -3.15
C ALA A 13 9.24 -3.60 -3.37
N GLY A 14 10.36 -3.81 -2.66
CA GLY A 14 11.56 -3.02 -2.86
C GLY A 14 11.61 -1.72 -2.06
N PHE A 15 10.79 -1.60 -1.00
CA PHE A 15 10.87 -0.52 -0.01
C PHE A 15 11.42 -1.02 1.34
N PRO A 16 12.64 -1.59 1.40
CA PRO A 16 13.24 -2.03 2.65
C PRO A 16 13.70 -0.81 3.45
N GLY A 17 13.17 -0.59 4.66
CA GLY A 17 13.64 0.51 5.50
C GLY A 17 12.67 0.94 6.61
N ALA A 18 13.01 2.07 7.25
CA ALA A 18 12.22 2.73 8.29
C ALA A 18 10.99 3.46 7.69
N ALA A 19 10.16 2.72 6.95
CA ALA A 19 8.93 3.26 6.44
C ALA A 19 7.97 3.52 7.61
N GLU A 20 7.64 4.79 7.82
CA GLU A 20 6.76 5.24 8.89
C GLU A 20 5.33 4.82 8.57
N LEU A 21 4.67 4.13 9.51
CA LEU A 21 3.25 3.82 9.36
C LEU A 21 2.45 5.09 9.68
N LEU A 22 1.76 5.63 8.67
CA LEU A 22 0.93 6.83 8.81
C LEU A 22 -0.51 6.49 9.21
N ALA A 23 -1.05 5.38 8.69
CA ALA A 23 -2.41 4.95 8.97
C ALA A 23 -2.56 3.44 8.78
N LEU A 24 -3.42 2.82 9.62
CA LEU A 24 -3.79 1.42 9.52
C LEU A 24 -5.31 1.29 9.54
N GLY A 25 -5.89 0.93 8.38
CA GLY A 25 -7.32 0.75 8.21
C GLY A 25 -7.62 -0.28 7.12
N GLU A 26 -8.36 0.11 6.09
CA GLU A 26 -8.55 -0.74 4.90
C GLU A 26 -7.21 -1.09 4.22
N ASN A 27 -6.32 -0.10 4.16
CA ASN A 27 -4.94 -0.24 3.72
C ASN A 27 -4.01 0.15 4.88
N ALA A 28 -2.81 -0.39 4.89
CA ALA A 28 -1.70 0.17 5.64
C ALA A 28 -1.02 1.23 4.76
N VAL A 29 -0.85 2.44 5.29
CA VAL A 29 -0.27 3.57 4.56
C VAL A 29 1.08 3.89 5.17
N PHE A 30 2.13 3.85 4.35
CA PHE A 30 3.50 4.09 4.76
C PHE A 30 4.08 5.32 4.09
N ALA A 31 4.92 6.07 4.80
CA ALA A 31 5.83 7.04 4.22
C ALA A 31 7.21 6.38 4.00
N ALA A 32 7.76 6.46 2.79
CA ALA A 32 9.08 5.94 2.46
C ALA A 32 9.79 6.91 1.50
N ASP A 33 10.83 7.61 1.97
CA ASP A 33 11.70 8.49 1.17
C ASP A 33 10.95 9.47 0.23
N GLY A 34 9.92 10.13 0.77
CA GLY A 34 9.10 11.09 0.02
C GLY A 34 7.98 10.46 -0.83
N LEU A 35 7.84 9.13 -0.81
CA LEU A 35 6.73 8.40 -1.40
C LEU A 35 5.71 7.97 -0.33
N VAL A 36 4.44 7.95 -0.70
CA VAL A 36 3.37 7.33 0.09
C VAL A 36 3.00 6.00 -0.56
N VAL A 37 3.17 4.90 0.18
CA VAL A 37 2.84 3.55 -0.28
C VAL A 37 1.61 3.04 0.46
N LYS A 38 0.62 2.55 -0.29
CA LYS A 38 -0.58 1.91 0.26
C LYS A 38 -0.47 0.41 0.03
N VAL A 39 -0.41 -0.35 1.12
CA VAL A 39 -0.49 -1.82 1.07
C VAL A 39 -1.95 -2.21 1.33
N GLY A 40 -2.56 -2.84 0.32
CA GLY A 40 -3.94 -3.31 0.35
C GLY A 40 -4.10 -4.76 0.78
N ARG A 41 -5.35 -5.12 1.11
CA ARG A 41 -5.69 -6.48 1.56
C ARG A 41 -5.51 -7.48 0.41
N ASP A 42 -5.51 -8.76 0.76
CA ASP A 42 -5.39 -9.84 -0.22
C ASP A 42 -6.49 -9.72 -1.29
N ALA A 43 -6.05 -9.50 -2.53
CA ALA A 43 -6.90 -9.33 -3.69
C ALA A 43 -7.58 -10.64 -4.12
N THR A 44 -7.14 -11.81 -3.65
CA THR A 44 -7.84 -13.07 -3.94
C THR A 44 -9.21 -13.14 -3.27
N GLY A 45 -9.35 -12.55 -2.09
CA GLY A 45 -10.62 -12.43 -1.36
C GLY A 45 -11.43 -11.18 -1.71
N HIS A 46 -10.78 -10.19 -2.32
CA HIS A 46 -11.36 -8.87 -2.64
C HIS A 46 -10.80 -8.34 -3.98
N PRO A 47 -11.13 -8.99 -5.11
CA PRO A 47 -10.54 -8.67 -6.41
C PRO A 47 -10.82 -7.24 -6.86
N GLU A 48 -11.92 -6.64 -6.38
CA GLU A 48 -12.28 -5.25 -6.66
C GLU A 48 -11.25 -4.24 -6.12
N LEU A 49 -10.48 -4.60 -5.09
CA LEU A 49 -9.48 -3.71 -4.50
C LEU A 49 -8.29 -3.47 -5.45
N ALA A 50 -7.92 -4.44 -6.28
CA ALA A 50 -6.85 -4.28 -7.25
C ALA A 50 -7.24 -3.24 -8.32
N ALA A 51 -8.42 -3.39 -8.93
CA ALA A 51 -8.94 -2.45 -9.91
C ALA A 51 -9.12 -1.03 -9.34
N ARG A 52 -9.51 -0.94 -8.06
CA ARG A 52 -9.58 0.34 -7.37
C ARG A 52 -8.21 0.98 -7.18
N ALA A 53 -7.21 0.21 -6.74
CA ALA A 53 -5.85 0.70 -6.54
C ALA A 53 -5.24 1.20 -7.88
N GLU A 54 -5.45 0.45 -8.97
CA GLU A 54 -5.05 0.85 -10.32
C GLU A 54 -5.69 2.20 -10.71
N ARG A 55 -6.98 2.36 -10.46
CA ARG A 55 -7.68 3.63 -10.72
C ARG A 55 -7.14 4.78 -9.86
N GLU A 56 -6.83 4.54 -8.59
CA GLU A 56 -6.27 5.56 -7.70
C GLU A 56 -4.90 6.04 -8.17
N VAL A 57 -4.02 5.12 -8.60
CA VAL A 57 -2.71 5.46 -9.19
C VAL A 57 -2.88 6.23 -10.50
N ALA A 58 -3.74 5.73 -11.40
CA ALA A 58 -4.00 6.40 -12.68
C ALA A 58 -4.54 7.83 -12.48
N VAL A 59 -5.38 8.07 -11.47
CA VAL A 59 -5.85 9.43 -11.14
C VAL A 59 -4.73 10.30 -10.58
N ALA A 60 -3.87 9.75 -9.73
CA ALA A 60 -2.75 10.49 -9.15
C ALA A 60 -1.72 10.91 -10.21
N GLU A 61 -1.52 10.12 -11.26
CA GLU A 61 -0.64 10.47 -12.39
C GLU A 61 -1.14 11.65 -13.24
N TRP A 62 -2.44 11.97 -13.19
CA TRP A 62 -3.03 13.07 -13.94
C TRP A 62 -2.92 14.43 -13.21
N LEU A 63 -2.52 14.45 -11.94
CA LEU A 63 -2.41 15.62 -11.07
C LEU A 63 -0.96 16.11 -10.98
#